data_AF-A0A958EMR4-F1
#
_entry.id   AF-A0A958EMR4-F1
#
_cell.length_a   1.000
_cell.length_b   1.000
_cell.length_c   1.000
_cell.angle_alpha   90.00
_cell.angle_beta   90.00
_cell.angle_gamma   90.00
#
_symmetry.space_group_name_H-M   'P 1'
#
loop_
_entity.id
_entity.type
_entity.pdbx_description
1 polymer ?
#
loop_
_entity_poly.entity_id
_entity_poly.type
_entity_poly.pdbx_seq_one_letter_code
_entity_poly.pdbx_strand_id
1 'polypeptide(L)'
;MYKNVAKFGFRAGILAFAANAGFVVVQTLQLMGIFTYPYDEILIYSFSQCIVIPFLLEMVALHHSTTSDKQIWSHSALIFTIIYAIFVTANYVVQLATVIPMTLNGNADQIRILAQTPHSLFWDFDAIGYISMGFATLFAVPLFRKDGFQKWVRLAFLANAIVTPLVAFVYFYPDFSERILLLALPWVITAPLAMLLLALLFRQNERIEKA
;
A
#
# COMPACT_ATOMS: atom_id res chain seq x y z
N MET A 1 -11.23 -1.54 -26.00
CA MET A 1 -10.38 -2.25 -25.01
C MET A 1 -9.94 -1.32 -23.89
N TYR A 2 -9.36 -0.16 -24.23
CA TYR A 2 -8.85 0.83 -23.27
C TYR A 2 -9.91 1.39 -22.30
N LYS A 3 -11.13 1.72 -22.75
CA LYS A 3 -12.26 2.10 -21.89
C LYS A 3 -12.54 1.17 -20.71
N ASN A 4 -12.56 -0.15 -20.97
CA ASN A 4 -12.87 -1.14 -19.95
C ASN A 4 -11.75 -1.22 -18.92
N VAL A 5 -10.48 -1.12 -19.38
CA VAL A 5 -9.30 -1.05 -18.52
C VAL A 5 -9.34 0.22 -17.66
N ALA A 6 -9.66 1.38 -18.23
CA ALA A 6 -9.76 2.64 -17.48
C ALA A 6 -10.88 2.60 -16.42
N LYS A 7 -12.08 2.13 -16.79
CA LYS A 7 -13.18 1.97 -15.82
C LYS A 7 -12.83 0.98 -14.70
N PHE A 8 -12.13 -0.10 -15.03
CA PHE A 8 -11.64 -1.08 -14.07
C PHE A 8 -10.60 -0.46 -13.12
N GLY A 9 -9.58 0.20 -13.67
CA GLY A 9 -8.54 0.90 -12.90
C GLY A 9 -9.10 1.98 -11.97
N PHE A 10 -10.07 2.78 -12.45
CA PHE A 10 -10.73 3.78 -11.60
C PHE A 10 -11.41 3.14 -10.37
N ARG A 11 -12.16 2.05 -10.56
CA ARG A 11 -12.84 1.37 -9.44
C ARG A 11 -11.85 0.76 -8.47
N ALA A 12 -10.81 0.09 -8.99
CA ALA A 12 -9.75 -0.50 -8.19
C ALA A 12 -9.03 0.57 -7.36
N GLY A 13 -8.63 1.69 -7.98
CA GLY A 13 -7.94 2.77 -7.28
C GLY A 13 -8.80 3.49 -6.24
N ILE A 14 -10.09 3.68 -6.48
CA ILE A 14 -10.99 4.24 -5.45
C ILE A 14 -11.14 3.30 -4.25
N LEU A 15 -11.22 1.99 -4.49
CA LEU A 15 -11.26 1.01 -3.39
C LEU A 15 -9.93 0.97 -2.63
N ALA A 16 -8.79 1.03 -3.33
CA ALA A 16 -7.47 1.09 -2.71
C ALA A 16 -7.32 2.34 -1.84
N PHE A 17 -7.70 3.50 -2.38
CA PHE A 17 -7.72 4.77 -1.66
C PHE A 17 -8.61 4.71 -0.42
N ALA A 18 -9.85 4.20 -0.54
CA ALA A 18 -10.78 4.12 0.58
C ALA A 18 -10.27 3.20 1.69
N ALA A 19 -9.69 2.04 1.34
CA ALA A 19 -9.08 1.13 2.30
C ALA A 19 -7.87 1.77 2.99
N ASN A 20 -7.02 2.47 2.24
CA ASN A 20 -5.85 3.16 2.80
C ASN A 20 -6.26 4.32 3.72
N ALA A 21 -7.25 5.12 3.32
CA ALA A 21 -7.82 6.15 4.19
C ALA A 21 -8.41 5.56 5.48
N GLY A 22 -9.07 4.41 5.40
CA GLY A 22 -9.55 3.66 6.56
C GLY A 22 -8.40 3.22 7.48
N PHE A 23 -7.34 2.63 6.91
CA PHE A 23 -6.12 2.29 7.63
C PHE A 23 -5.53 3.49 8.37
N VAL A 24 -5.39 4.63 7.69
CA VAL A 24 -4.86 5.87 8.29
C VAL A 24 -5.69 6.32 9.49
N VAL A 25 -7.01 6.31 9.37
CA VAL A 25 -7.92 6.70 10.45
C VAL A 25 -7.73 5.78 11.64
N VAL A 26 -7.74 4.46 11.43
CA VAL A 26 -7.58 3.48 12.52
C VAL A 26 -6.19 3.57 13.16
N GLN A 27 -5.13 3.68 12.37
CA GLN A 27 -3.75 3.85 12.88
C GLN A 27 -3.63 5.10 13.75
N THR A 28 -4.28 6.20 13.34
CA THR A 28 -4.30 7.44 14.14
C THR A 28 -5.02 7.21 15.48
N LEU A 29 -6.17 6.55 15.46
CA LEU A 29 -6.94 6.23 16.67
C LEU A 29 -6.19 5.28 17.61
N GLN A 30 -5.41 4.33 17.07
CA GLN A 30 -4.52 3.48 17.86
C GLN A 30 -3.43 4.31 18.55
N LEU A 31 -2.74 5.19 17.82
CA LEU A 31 -1.68 6.05 18.40
C LEU A 31 -2.22 7.03 19.45
N MET A 32 -3.51 7.38 19.39
CA MET A 32 -4.18 8.17 20.43
C MET A 32 -4.63 7.34 21.64
N GLY A 33 -4.46 6.01 21.62
CA GLY A 33 -4.93 5.10 22.66
C GLY A 33 -6.44 4.92 22.72
N ILE A 34 -7.16 5.29 21.65
CA ILE A 34 -8.64 5.16 21.59
C ILE A 34 -9.04 3.71 21.32
N PHE A 35 -8.33 3.03 20.42
CA PHE A 35 -8.48 1.60 20.23
C PHE A 35 -7.38 0.85 20.99
N THR A 36 -7.77 -0.27 21.58
CA THR A 36 -6.89 -1.16 22.34
C THR A 36 -7.02 -2.59 21.83
N TYR A 37 -6.02 -3.41 22.15
CA TYR A 37 -6.03 -4.83 21.83
C TYR A 37 -7.34 -5.52 22.23
N PRO A 38 -7.93 -6.38 21.37
CA PRO A 38 -7.45 -6.79 20.04
C PRO A 38 -7.98 -5.91 18.88
N TYR A 39 -8.85 -4.94 19.16
CA TYR A 39 -9.61 -4.24 18.13
C TYR A 39 -8.74 -3.30 17.29
N ASP A 40 -7.72 -2.68 17.88
CA ASP A 40 -6.74 -1.89 17.16
C ASP A 40 -6.02 -2.72 16.09
N GLU A 41 -5.45 -3.87 16.48
CA GLU A 41 -4.76 -4.78 15.58
C GLU A 41 -5.69 -5.35 14.51
N ILE A 42 -6.88 -5.84 14.90
CA ILE A 42 -7.87 -6.37 13.96
C ILE A 42 -8.19 -5.31 12.89
N LEU A 43 -8.48 -4.07 13.29
CA LEU A 43 -8.86 -3.02 12.36
C LEU A 43 -7.68 -2.60 11.47
N ILE A 44 -6.49 -2.43 12.02
CA ILE A 44 -5.28 -2.03 11.27
C ILE A 44 -4.95 -3.08 10.22
N TYR A 45 -4.80 -4.35 10.63
CA TYR A 45 -4.47 -5.43 9.70
C TYR A 45 -5.58 -5.65 8.67
N SER A 46 -6.86 -5.51 9.06
CA SER A 46 -7.98 -5.67 8.12
C SER A 46 -8.00 -4.58 7.06
N PHE A 47 -7.92 -3.30 7.45
CA PHE A 47 -7.92 -2.21 6.47
C PHE A 47 -6.68 -2.28 5.58
N SER A 48 -5.52 -2.62 6.14
CA SER A 48 -4.30 -2.78 5.35
C SER A 48 -4.40 -3.94 4.36
N GLN A 49 -4.95 -5.08 4.78
CA GLN A 49 -5.25 -6.21 3.89
C GLN A 49 -6.22 -5.83 2.77
N CYS A 50 -7.22 -4.98 3.05
CA CYS A 50 -8.16 -4.48 2.04
C CYS A 50 -7.52 -3.57 0.99
N ILE A 51 -6.32 -3.00 1.22
CA ILE A 51 -5.58 -2.22 0.21
C ILE A 51 -5.01 -3.14 -0.88
N VAL A 52 -4.59 -4.35 -0.51
CA VAL A 52 -3.72 -5.21 -1.32
C VAL A 52 -4.29 -5.50 -2.70
N ILE A 53 -5.47 -6.11 -2.77
CA ILE A 53 -6.06 -6.53 -4.04
C ILE A 53 -6.47 -5.31 -4.90
N PRO A 54 -7.16 -4.29 -4.36
CA PRO A 54 -7.48 -3.09 -5.13
C PRO A 54 -6.24 -2.38 -5.72
N PHE A 55 -5.17 -2.22 -4.94
CA PHE A 55 -3.94 -1.59 -5.43
C PHE A 55 -3.25 -2.44 -6.51
N LEU A 56 -3.18 -3.77 -6.32
CA LEU A 56 -2.66 -4.68 -7.35
C LEU A 56 -3.44 -4.55 -8.66
N LEU A 57 -4.77 -4.54 -8.59
CA LEU A 57 -5.63 -4.43 -9.76
C LEU A 57 -5.52 -3.05 -10.43
N GLU A 58 -5.32 -1.99 -9.65
CA GLU A 58 -5.04 -0.65 -10.18
C GLU A 58 -3.72 -0.63 -10.97
N MET A 59 -2.68 -1.28 -10.46
CA MET A 59 -1.38 -1.37 -11.15
C MET A 59 -1.43 -2.29 -12.38
N VAL A 60 -2.26 -3.34 -12.36
CA VAL A 60 -2.58 -4.14 -13.57
C VAL A 60 -3.23 -3.26 -14.64
N ALA A 61 -4.20 -2.42 -14.27
CA ALA A 61 -4.84 -1.50 -15.19
C ALA A 61 -3.84 -0.48 -15.78
N LEU A 62 -2.87 -0.01 -14.96
CA LEU A 62 -1.81 0.88 -15.40
C LEU A 62 -0.91 0.18 -16.44
N HIS A 63 -0.51 -1.06 -16.20
CA HIS A 63 0.27 -1.85 -17.14
C HIS A 63 -0.44 -2.03 -18.48
N HIS A 64 -1.73 -2.42 -18.46
CA HIS A 64 -2.52 -2.56 -19.69
C HIS A 64 -2.85 -1.24 -20.39
N SER A 65 -2.66 -0.10 -19.72
CA SER A 65 -2.84 1.24 -20.29
C SER A 65 -1.53 1.84 -20.82
N THR A 66 -0.41 1.13 -20.72
CA THR A 66 0.92 1.61 -21.08
C THR A 66 1.29 1.25 -22.53
N THR A 67 1.94 2.17 -23.23
CA THR A 67 2.44 1.98 -24.61
C THR A 67 3.65 1.03 -24.65
N SER A 68 3.88 0.38 -25.79
CA SER A 68 4.92 -0.66 -25.94
C SER A 68 6.33 -0.19 -25.58
N ASP A 69 6.68 1.05 -25.89
CA ASP A 69 7.98 1.68 -25.60
C ASP A 69 8.27 1.84 -24.09
N LYS A 70 7.25 1.81 -23.24
CA LYS A 70 7.36 1.97 -21.78
C LYS A 70 7.03 0.71 -20.99
N GLN A 71 6.80 -0.42 -21.67
CA GLN A 71 6.36 -1.64 -21.01
C GLN A 71 7.31 -2.12 -19.92
N ILE A 72 8.62 -2.01 -20.11
CA ILE A 72 9.61 -2.40 -19.11
C ILE A 72 9.34 -1.73 -17.74
N TRP A 73 9.06 -0.43 -17.75
CA TRP A 73 8.77 0.34 -16.53
C TRP A 73 7.47 -0.10 -15.87
N SER A 74 6.41 -0.26 -16.64
CA SER A 74 5.11 -0.70 -16.11
C SER A 74 5.13 -2.14 -15.61
N HIS A 75 5.91 -3.01 -16.25
CA HIS A 75 6.07 -4.40 -15.85
C HIS A 75 6.91 -4.51 -14.58
N SER A 76 8.00 -3.75 -14.47
CA SER A 76 8.76 -3.63 -13.21
C SER A 76 7.89 -3.12 -12.07
N ALA A 77 7.08 -2.08 -12.30
CA ALA A 77 6.16 -1.56 -11.30
C ALA A 77 5.14 -2.63 -10.85
N LEU A 78 4.61 -3.42 -11.78
CA LEU A 78 3.69 -4.52 -11.47
C LEU A 78 4.38 -5.65 -10.69
N ILE A 79 5.61 -6.04 -11.03
CA ILE A 79 6.38 -7.05 -10.29
C ILE A 79 6.54 -6.63 -8.82
N PHE A 80 6.96 -5.39 -8.57
CA PHE A 80 7.09 -4.91 -7.18
C PHE A 80 5.74 -4.80 -6.46
N THR A 81 4.65 -4.52 -7.19
CA THR A 81 3.30 -4.56 -6.62
C THR A 81 2.90 -5.99 -6.22
N ILE A 82 3.30 -7.00 -7.00
CA ILE A 82 3.07 -8.41 -6.68
C ILE A 82 3.88 -8.82 -5.44
N ILE A 83 5.14 -8.40 -5.33
CA ILE A 83 5.97 -8.65 -4.14
C ILE A 83 5.31 -8.04 -2.89
N TYR A 84 4.86 -6.78 -2.98
CA TYR A 84 4.05 -6.14 -1.93
C TYR A 84 2.84 -7.01 -1.56
N ALA A 85 2.05 -7.43 -2.55
CA ALA A 85 0.84 -8.19 -2.31
C ALA A 85 1.09 -9.53 -1.61
N ILE A 86 2.17 -10.22 -1.96
CA ILE A 86 2.56 -11.51 -1.36
C ILE A 86 2.92 -11.33 0.11
N PHE A 87 3.87 -10.45 0.42
CA PHE A 87 4.36 -10.31 1.80
C PHE A 87 3.31 -9.73 2.74
N VAL A 88 2.57 -8.72 2.28
CA VAL A 88 1.52 -8.08 3.09
C VAL A 88 0.33 -9.02 3.32
N THR A 89 -0.08 -9.79 2.31
CA THR A 89 -1.11 -10.82 2.49
C THR A 89 -0.66 -11.92 3.43
N ALA A 90 0.56 -12.42 3.25
CA ALA A 90 1.12 -13.44 4.15
C ALA A 90 1.14 -12.93 5.59
N ASN A 91 1.49 -11.65 5.80
CA ASN A 91 1.50 -11.04 7.12
C ASN A 91 0.11 -10.97 7.75
N TYR A 92 -0.79 -10.19 7.17
CA TYR A 92 -2.04 -9.87 7.85
C TYR A 92 -3.02 -11.03 7.91
N VAL A 93 -2.98 -11.98 6.97
CA VAL A 93 -3.76 -13.21 7.10
C VAL A 93 -3.31 -14.02 8.32
N VAL A 94 -1.99 -14.14 8.55
CA VAL A 94 -1.47 -14.85 9.72
C VAL A 94 -1.80 -14.10 11.01
N GLN A 95 -1.65 -12.77 11.04
CA GLN A 95 -2.00 -11.99 12.23
C GLN A 95 -3.50 -12.14 12.57
N LEU A 96 -4.38 -11.94 11.59
CA LEU A 96 -5.84 -11.96 11.78
C LEU A 96 -6.40 -13.36 12.06
N ALA A 97 -5.95 -14.38 11.33
CA ALA A 97 -6.55 -15.72 11.39
C ALA A 97 -5.89 -16.63 12.43
N THR A 98 -4.63 -16.37 12.81
CA THR A 98 -3.85 -17.25 13.68
C THR A 98 -3.42 -16.55 14.96
N VAL A 99 -2.65 -15.46 14.86
CA VAL A 99 -1.98 -14.85 16.02
C VAL A 99 -3.00 -14.27 17.00
N ILE A 100 -3.91 -13.41 16.52
CA ILE A 100 -4.91 -12.77 17.37
C ILE A 100 -5.83 -13.83 18.03
N PRO A 101 -6.45 -14.79 17.30
CA PRO A 101 -7.27 -15.82 17.92
C PRO A 101 -6.53 -16.70 18.94
N MET A 102 -5.30 -17.13 18.63
CA MET A 102 -4.49 -17.95 19.55
C MET A 102 -4.12 -17.18 20.82
N THR A 103 -3.83 -15.89 20.68
CA THR A 103 -3.51 -15.01 21.81
C THR A 103 -4.72 -14.83 22.72
N LEU A 104 -5.90 -14.58 22.14
CA LEU A 104 -7.17 -14.48 22.88
C LEU A 104 -7.54 -15.80 23.60
N ASN A 105 -7.13 -16.94 23.05
CA ASN A 105 -7.31 -18.26 23.66
C ASN A 105 -6.22 -18.61 24.71
N GLY A 106 -5.31 -17.69 25.04
CA GLY A 106 -4.25 -17.92 26.02
C GLY A 106 -3.08 -18.77 25.53
N ASN A 107 -2.96 -18.99 24.22
CA ASN A 107 -1.94 -19.86 23.59
C ASN A 107 -0.85 -19.07 22.84
N ALA A 108 -0.62 -17.80 23.20
CA ALA A 108 0.34 -16.92 22.54
C ALA A 108 1.77 -17.50 22.50
N ASP A 109 2.18 -18.19 23.57
CA ASP A 109 3.51 -18.80 23.68
C ASP A 109 3.79 -19.84 22.60
N GLN A 110 2.76 -20.52 22.09
CA GLN A 110 2.87 -21.55 21.05
C GLN A 110 3.13 -20.96 19.66
N ILE A 111 2.80 -19.68 19.46
CA ILE A 111 2.86 -19.00 18.15
C ILE A 111 3.77 -17.78 18.13
N ARG A 112 4.67 -17.61 19.12
CA ARG A 112 5.52 -16.41 19.27
C ARG A 112 6.29 -16.02 18.00
N ILE A 113 6.76 -16.99 17.22
CA ILE A 113 7.47 -16.73 15.96
C ILE A 113 6.59 -16.10 14.87
N LEU A 114 5.27 -16.29 14.97
CA LEU A 114 4.28 -15.76 14.03
C LEU A 114 3.79 -14.37 14.42
N ALA A 115 4.02 -13.92 15.66
CA ALA A 115 3.56 -12.62 16.12
C ALA A 115 4.34 -11.48 15.43
N GLN A 116 3.62 -10.46 14.97
CA GLN A 116 4.24 -9.22 14.50
C GLN A 116 4.63 -8.36 15.72
N THR A 117 5.94 -8.31 15.99
CA THR A 117 6.54 -7.42 16.98
C THR A 117 7.76 -6.76 16.36
N PRO A 118 8.27 -5.63 16.89
CA PRO A 118 9.48 -5.01 16.34
C PRO A 118 10.60 -6.02 16.14
N HIS A 119 11.16 -6.07 14.93
CA HIS A 119 12.21 -7.01 14.50
C HIS A 119 11.82 -8.50 14.48
N SER A 120 10.53 -8.84 14.50
CA SER A 120 10.08 -10.21 14.25
C SER A 120 10.07 -10.55 12.76
N LEU A 121 9.92 -11.84 12.44
CA LEU A 121 9.81 -12.30 11.05
C LEU A 121 8.69 -11.58 10.28
N PHE A 122 7.54 -11.38 10.94
CA PHE A 122 6.38 -10.73 10.33
C PHE A 122 6.51 -9.22 10.23
N TRP A 123 7.32 -8.61 11.10
CA TRP A 123 7.77 -7.22 10.95
C TRP A 123 8.62 -7.02 9.70
N ASP A 124 9.55 -7.96 9.43
CA ASP A 124 10.38 -7.91 8.23
C ASP A 124 9.57 -8.15 6.96
N PHE A 125 8.54 -9.01 7.01
CA PHE A 125 7.60 -9.17 5.90
C PHE A 125 6.83 -7.88 5.61
N ASP A 126 6.35 -7.20 6.65
CA ASP A 126 5.68 -5.90 6.52
C ASP A 126 6.63 -4.87 5.88
N ALA A 127 7.87 -4.81 6.36
CA ALA A 127 8.91 -3.94 5.83
C ALA A 127 9.14 -4.16 4.33
N ILE A 128 9.41 -5.41 3.93
CA ILE A 128 9.63 -5.76 2.51
C ILE A 128 8.40 -5.43 1.67
N GLY A 129 7.21 -5.67 2.21
CA GLY A 129 5.94 -5.31 1.59
C GLY A 129 5.90 -3.83 1.21
N TYR A 130 5.97 -2.94 2.21
CA TYR A 130 5.84 -1.50 1.97
C TYR A 130 7.03 -0.90 1.21
N ILE A 131 8.24 -1.43 1.37
CA ILE A 131 9.39 -1.05 0.54
C ILE A 131 9.13 -1.40 -0.93
N SER A 132 8.54 -2.57 -1.19
CA SER A 132 8.17 -3.00 -2.53
C SER A 132 7.08 -2.11 -3.14
N MET A 133 6.10 -1.67 -2.35
CA MET A 133 5.14 -0.64 -2.80
C MET A 133 5.85 0.66 -3.20
N GLY A 134 6.85 1.08 -2.42
CA GLY A 134 7.73 2.20 -2.74
C GLY A 134 8.39 2.07 -4.11
N PHE A 135 9.04 0.93 -4.36
CA PHE A 135 9.64 0.62 -5.66
C PHE A 135 8.60 0.55 -6.79
N ALA A 136 7.43 -0.03 -6.54
CA ALA A 136 6.35 -0.06 -7.53
C ALA A 136 5.98 1.35 -7.98
N THR A 137 5.83 2.29 -7.02
CA THR A 137 5.57 3.69 -7.35
C THR A 137 6.74 4.37 -8.06
N LEU A 138 7.99 4.06 -7.69
CA LEU A 138 9.18 4.59 -8.35
C LEU A 138 9.25 4.17 -9.83
N PHE A 139 9.09 2.88 -10.12
CA PHE A 139 9.16 2.34 -11.48
C PHE A 139 7.98 2.79 -12.36
N ALA A 140 6.86 3.19 -11.77
CA ALA A 140 5.75 3.78 -12.50
C ALA A 140 5.96 5.27 -12.86
N VAL A 141 6.88 5.99 -12.21
CA VAL A 141 7.12 7.43 -12.46
C VAL A 141 7.35 7.76 -13.96
N PRO A 142 8.18 7.01 -14.73
CA PRO A 142 8.43 7.30 -16.15
C PRO A 142 7.22 7.13 -17.08
N LEU A 143 6.16 6.45 -16.61
CA LEU A 143 4.94 6.23 -17.39
C LEU A 143 4.18 7.54 -17.60
N PHE A 144 4.20 8.41 -16.61
CA PHE A 144 3.45 9.67 -16.60
C PHE A 144 4.20 10.82 -17.27
N ARG A 145 3.49 11.60 -18.07
CA ARG A 145 3.98 12.83 -18.69
C ARG A 145 4.30 13.92 -17.64
N LYS A 146 5.11 14.90 -18.05
CA LYS A 146 5.54 16.03 -17.20
C LYS A 146 4.59 17.23 -17.24
N ASP A 147 3.50 17.14 -18.00
CA ASP A 147 2.52 18.19 -18.24
C ASP A 147 1.09 17.69 -17.98
N GLY A 148 0.15 18.63 -17.89
CA GLY A 148 -1.27 18.34 -17.62
C GLY A 148 -1.50 17.63 -16.29
N PHE A 149 -2.61 16.87 -16.20
CA PHE A 149 -2.97 16.14 -14.99
C PHE A 149 -1.98 15.02 -14.63
N GLN A 150 -1.36 14.38 -15.65
CA GLN A 150 -0.36 13.34 -15.43
C GLN A 150 0.86 13.82 -14.63
N LYS A 151 1.21 15.11 -14.71
CA LYS A 151 2.26 15.71 -13.87
C LYS A 151 1.97 15.50 -12.38
N TRP A 152 0.72 15.65 -11.96
CA TRP A 152 0.32 15.48 -10.55
C TRP A 152 0.38 14.03 -10.11
N VAL A 153 -0.07 13.10 -10.96
CA VAL A 153 0.06 11.65 -10.72
C VAL A 153 1.55 11.28 -10.58
N ARG A 154 2.38 11.79 -11.49
CA ARG A 154 3.84 11.60 -11.46
C ARG A 154 4.45 12.07 -10.15
N LEU A 155 4.08 13.26 -9.69
CA LEU A 155 4.59 13.84 -8.45
C LEU A 155 4.15 13.04 -7.22
N ALA A 156 2.90 12.56 -7.17
CA ALA A 156 2.44 11.73 -6.06
C ALA A 156 3.15 10.37 -6.00
N PHE A 157 3.35 9.72 -7.15
CA PHE A 157 4.14 8.48 -7.24
C PHE A 157 5.59 8.71 -6.81
N LEU A 158 6.21 9.80 -7.27
CA LEU A 158 7.58 10.15 -6.87
C LEU A 158 7.68 10.49 -5.39
N ALA A 159 6.71 11.23 -4.84
CA ALA A 159 6.66 11.55 -3.42
C ALA A 159 6.57 10.28 -2.58
N ASN A 160 5.69 9.34 -2.94
CA ASN A 160 5.59 8.05 -2.25
C ASN A 160 6.90 7.26 -2.31
N ALA A 161 7.54 7.22 -3.48
CA ALA A 161 8.85 6.58 -3.63
C ALA A 161 9.92 7.21 -2.72
N ILE A 162 9.97 8.54 -2.63
CA ILE A 162 10.94 9.28 -1.80
C ILE A 162 10.68 9.09 -0.29
N VAL A 163 9.46 8.77 0.13
CA VAL A 163 9.14 8.43 1.52
C VAL A 163 9.65 7.04 1.91
N THR A 164 9.86 6.14 0.93
CA THR A 164 10.25 4.75 1.16
C THR A 164 11.54 4.57 1.98
N PRO A 165 12.62 5.34 1.78
CA PRO A 165 13.79 5.30 2.66
C PRO A 165 13.48 5.63 4.13
N LEU A 166 12.54 6.54 4.41
CA LEU A 166 12.11 6.83 5.77
C LEU A 166 11.36 5.63 6.37
N VAL A 167 10.47 5.01 5.58
CA VAL A 167 9.77 3.78 5.98
C VAL A 167 10.78 2.67 6.29
N ALA A 168 11.75 2.43 5.40
CA ALA A 168 12.80 1.45 5.62
C ALA A 168 13.61 1.74 6.89
N PHE A 169 13.93 3.02 7.14
CA PHE A 169 14.60 3.41 8.38
C PHE A 169 13.76 3.07 9.61
N VAL A 170 12.45 3.35 9.62
CA VAL A 170 11.56 2.99 10.74
C VAL A 170 11.56 1.49 11.00
N TYR A 171 11.55 0.65 9.96
CA TYR A 171 11.52 -0.80 10.12
C TYR A 171 12.86 -1.37 10.62
N PHE A 172 13.99 -0.84 10.15
CA PHE A 172 15.31 -1.43 10.40
C PHE A 172 16.14 -0.68 11.46
N TYR A 173 15.63 0.40 12.04
CA TYR A 173 16.31 1.07 13.14
C TYR A 173 16.34 0.17 14.38
N PRO A 174 17.48 0.01 15.09
CA PRO A 174 17.64 -0.99 16.15
C PRO A 174 16.67 -0.89 17.33
N ASP A 175 16.24 0.33 17.67
CA ASP A 175 15.36 0.59 18.80
C ASP A 175 14.00 1.12 18.32
N PHE A 176 12.96 0.31 18.39
CA PHE A 176 11.63 0.77 18.02
C PHE A 176 11.04 1.73 19.05
N SER A 177 10.42 2.81 18.58
CA SER A 177 9.56 3.67 19.38
C SER A 177 8.47 4.31 18.53
N GLU A 178 7.35 4.68 19.15
CA GLU A 178 6.28 5.41 18.47
C GLU A 178 6.77 6.72 17.84
N ARG A 179 7.77 7.38 18.46
CA ARG A 179 8.37 8.61 17.89
C ARG A 179 9.10 8.35 16.58
N ILE A 180 9.75 7.20 16.46
CA ILE A 180 10.40 6.77 15.21
C ILE A 180 9.34 6.43 14.17
N LEU A 181 8.25 5.77 14.56
CA LEU A 181 7.11 5.49 13.66
C LEU A 181 6.58 6.77 13.00
N LEU A 182 6.60 7.91 13.71
CA LEU A 182 6.17 9.19 13.15
C LEU A 182 7.02 9.69 11.97
N LEU A 183 8.25 9.18 11.78
CA LEU A 183 9.04 9.49 10.57
C LEU A 183 8.39 8.96 9.29
N ALA A 184 7.56 7.93 9.39
CA ALA A 184 6.77 7.39 8.29
C ALA A 184 5.46 8.17 8.04
N LEU A 185 5.13 9.21 8.84
CA LEU A 185 3.92 10.02 8.66
C LEU A 185 3.72 10.54 7.23
N PRO A 186 4.74 10.94 6.46
CA PRO A 186 4.51 11.35 5.07
C PRO A 186 3.78 10.28 4.23
N TRP A 187 3.96 8.99 4.54
CA TRP A 187 3.30 7.88 3.84
C TRP A 187 1.78 7.94 3.94
N VAL A 188 1.26 8.41 5.08
CA VAL A 188 -0.17 8.62 5.36
C VAL A 188 -0.83 9.53 4.32
N ILE A 189 -0.06 10.38 3.65
CA ILE A 189 -0.55 11.27 2.60
C ILE A 189 -0.14 10.75 1.23
N THR A 190 1.13 10.38 1.04
CA THR A 190 1.66 10.07 -0.29
C THR A 190 1.07 8.81 -0.90
N ALA A 191 0.85 7.75 -0.11
CA ALA A 191 0.30 6.49 -0.60
C ALA A 191 -1.18 6.63 -1.04
N PRO A 192 -2.10 7.14 -0.21
CA PRO A 192 -3.48 7.32 -0.64
C PRO A 192 -3.61 8.36 -1.76
N LEU A 193 -2.77 9.41 -1.78
CA LEU A 193 -2.77 10.37 -2.88
C LEU A 193 -2.33 9.74 -4.21
N ALA A 194 -1.33 8.86 -4.21
CA ALA A 194 -0.91 8.13 -5.40
C ALA A 194 -2.04 7.28 -5.99
N MET A 195 -2.72 6.50 -5.13
CA MET A 195 -3.89 5.68 -5.52
C MET A 195 -5.03 6.55 -6.06
N LEU A 196 -5.40 7.62 -5.34
CA LEU A 196 -6.50 8.49 -5.75
C LEU A 196 -6.21 9.19 -7.09
N LEU A 197 -5.01 9.75 -7.27
CA LEU A 197 -4.68 10.48 -8.50
C LEU A 197 -4.59 9.55 -9.71
N LEU A 198 -4.09 8.31 -9.54
CA LEU A 198 -4.10 7.32 -10.60
C LEU A 198 -5.54 6.90 -10.96
N ALA A 199 -6.41 6.67 -9.97
CA ALA A 199 -7.83 6.44 -10.20
C ALA A 199 -8.47 7.59 -11.01
N LEU A 200 -8.23 8.85 -10.61
CA LEU A 200 -8.76 10.01 -11.30
C LEU A 200 -8.23 10.16 -12.73
N LEU A 201 -6.98 9.77 -12.99
CA LEU A 201 -6.42 9.72 -14.33
C LEU A 201 -7.18 8.71 -15.20
N PHE A 202 -7.46 7.52 -14.68
CA PHE A 202 -8.29 6.54 -15.39
C PHE A 202 -9.69 7.08 -15.68
N ARG A 203 -10.32 7.79 -14.74
CA ARG A 203 -11.63 8.43 -14.94
C ARG A 203 -11.58 9.49 -16.04
N GLN A 204 -10.51 10.27 -16.10
CA GLN A 204 -10.31 11.26 -17.16
C GLN A 204 -10.18 10.59 -18.53
N ASN A 205 -9.37 9.54 -18.63
CA ASN A 205 -9.17 8.77 -19.85
C ASN A 205 -10.47 8.10 -20.33
N GLU A 206 -11.28 7.54 -19.43
CA GLU A 206 -12.59 6.95 -19.77
C GLU A 206 -13.57 7.99 -20.34
N ARG A 207 -13.50 9.25 -19.86
CA ARG A 207 -14.38 10.33 -20.30
C ARG A 207 -14.00 10.89 -21.67
N ILE A 208 -12.70 10.99 -21.96
CA ILE A 208 -12.21 11.47 -23.27
C ILE A 208 -12.65 10.51 -24.38
N GLU A 209 -12.69 9.20 -24.14
CA GLU A 209 -13.22 8.22 -25.10
C GLU A 209 -14.76 8.24 -25.28
N LYS A 210 -15.50 9.03 -24.48
CA LYS A 210 -16.96 9.20 -24.66
C LYS A 210 -17.32 10.43 -25.49
N ALA A 211 -16.41 11.39 -25.63
CA ALA A 211 -16.58 12.60 -26.40
C ALA A 211 -16.14 12.38 -27.85
#